data_AF-A0A1K1LL64-F1
#
_entry.id   AF-A0A1K1LL64-F1
#
_cell.length_a   1.000
_cell.length_b   1.000
_cell.length_c   1.000
_cell.angle_alpha   90.00
_cell.angle_beta   90.00
_cell.angle_gamma   90.00
#
_symmetry.space_group_name_H-M   'P 1'
#
loop_
_entity.id
_entity.type
_entity.pdbx_description
1 polymer ?
#
loop_
_entity_poly.entity_id
_entity_poly.type
_entity_poly.pdbx_seq_one_letter_code
_entity_poly.pdbx_strand_id
1 'polypeptide(L)'
;MPDTLLPDPAEPSPAAAVLRRERTRWIRREADLNQRHAAGLGNVTGAARIEARTAHLVLTYALSVVEGRSSSVGSFDDLVRPNPPAREAAGPS
;
A
#
# COMPACT_ATOMS: atom_id res chain seq x y z
N MET A 1 -10.95 35.08 -26.42
CA MET A 1 -10.60 34.36 -25.19
C MET A 1 -10.21 32.96 -25.62
N PRO A 2 -8.97 32.49 -25.39
CA PRO A 2 -8.64 31.10 -25.72
C PRO A 2 -9.36 30.22 -24.70
N ASP A 3 -10.26 29.37 -25.19
CA ASP A 3 -10.86 28.30 -24.43
C ASP A 3 -9.75 27.42 -23.88
N THR A 4 -9.53 27.54 -22.57
CA THR A 4 -8.71 26.60 -21.81
C THR A 4 -9.43 25.26 -21.86
N LEU A 5 -9.15 24.48 -22.90
CA LEU A 5 -9.48 23.06 -22.97
C LEU A 5 -8.91 22.42 -21.70
N LEU A 6 -9.76 22.25 -20.69
CA LEU A 6 -9.47 21.37 -19.57
C LEU A 6 -9.04 20.05 -20.20
N PRO A 7 -7.85 19.52 -19.88
CA PRO A 7 -7.49 18.20 -20.35
C PRO A 7 -8.58 17.24 -19.87
N ASP A 8 -9.23 16.58 -20.83
CA ASP A 8 -10.10 15.43 -20.62
C ASP A 8 -9.43 14.54 -19.57
N PRO A 9 -10.10 14.13 -18.47
CA PRO A 9 -9.50 13.23 -17.50
C PRO A 9 -9.11 11.95 -18.23
N ALA A 10 -7.84 11.92 -18.67
CA ALA A 10 -7.33 10.91 -19.57
C ALA A 10 -7.77 9.54 -19.06
N GLU A 11 -8.51 8.81 -19.91
CA GLU A 11 -8.98 7.48 -19.54
C GLU A 11 -7.80 6.72 -18.95
N PRO A 12 -7.97 6.11 -17.76
CA PRO A 12 -6.86 5.52 -17.07
C PRO A 12 -6.23 4.46 -17.96
N SER A 13 -4.93 4.62 -18.23
CA SER A 13 -4.15 3.68 -19.03
C SER A 13 -4.52 2.23 -18.67
N PRO A 14 -4.70 1.33 -19.65
CA PRO A 14 -4.99 -0.09 -19.37
C PRO A 14 -4.02 -0.71 -18.36
N ALA A 15 -2.74 -0.30 -18.40
CA ALA A 15 -1.74 -0.71 -17.42
C ALA A 15 -2.05 -0.20 -16.00
N ALA A 16 -2.48 1.05 -15.86
CA ALA A 16 -2.91 1.61 -14.58
C ALA A 16 -4.13 0.89 -14.03
N ALA A 17 -5.09 0.52 -14.89
CA ALA A 17 -6.28 -0.22 -14.48
C ALA A 17 -5.93 -1.61 -13.91
N VAL A 18 -5.02 -2.35 -14.56
CA VAL A 18 -4.53 -3.65 -14.07
C VAL A 18 -3.81 -3.49 -12.73
N LEU A 19 -2.89 -2.52 -12.63
CA LEU A 19 -2.15 -2.26 -11.40
C LEU A 19 -3.06 -1.87 -10.23
N ARG A 20 -4.12 -1.08 -10.47
CA ARG A 20 -5.12 -0.74 -9.44
C ARG A 20 -5.86 -1.97 -8.93
N ARG A 21 -6.27 -2.88 -9.84
CA ARG A 21 -6.95 -4.13 -9.47
C ARG A 21 -6.05 -5.02 -8.62
N GLU A 22 -4.80 -5.22 -9.03
CA GLU A 22 -3.84 -6.01 -8.26
C GLU A 22 -3.55 -5.36 -6.91
N ARG A 23 -3.38 -4.03 -6.86
CA ARG A 23 -3.19 -3.31 -5.60
C ARG A 23 -4.35 -3.55 -4.63
N THR A 24 -5.60 -3.43 -5.10
CA THR A 24 -6.78 -3.70 -4.27
C THR A 24 -6.82 -5.14 -3.76
N ARG A 25 -6.43 -6.11 -4.59
CA ARG A 25 -6.33 -7.52 -4.18
C ARG A 25 -5.32 -7.71 -3.04
N TRP A 26 -4.14 -7.10 -3.16
CA TRP A 26 -3.10 -7.20 -2.14
C TRP A 26 -3.44 -6.44 -0.85
N ILE A 27 -4.08 -5.28 -0.93
CA ILE A 27 -4.58 -4.55 0.25
C ILE A 27 -5.58 -5.42 1.04
N ARG A 28 -6.52 -6.06 0.34
CA ARG A 28 -7.48 -6.97 1.00
C ARG A 28 -6.80 -8.15 1.65
N ARG A 29 -5.78 -8.72 1.00
CA ARG A 29 -4.98 -9.82 1.56
C ARG A 29 -4.18 -9.38 2.78
N GLU A 30 -3.54 -8.22 2.74
CA GLU A 30 -2.84 -7.64 3.89
C GLU A 30 -3.79 -7.45 5.08
N ALA A 31 -4.98 -6.90 4.83
CA ALA A 31 -6.00 -6.71 5.87
C ALA A 31 -6.48 -8.03 6.49
N ASP A 32 -6.80 -9.05 5.68
CA ASP A 32 -7.19 -10.38 6.15
C ASP A 32 -6.09 -11.03 7.01
N LEU A 33 -4.83 -10.97 6.56
CA LEU A 33 -3.71 -11.53 7.31
C LEU A 33 -3.47 -10.80 8.63
N ASN A 34 -3.61 -9.46 8.65
CA ASN A 34 -3.50 -8.68 9.87
C ASN A 34 -4.65 -8.99 10.85
N GLN A 35 -5.88 -9.13 10.36
CA GLN A 35 -7.03 -9.49 11.18
C GLN A 35 -6.88 -10.89 11.78
N ARG A 36 -6.46 -11.89 10.97
CA ARG A 36 -6.20 -13.25 11.45
C ARG A 36 -5.09 -13.28 12.49
N HIS A 37 -3.99 -12.57 12.24
CA HIS A 37 -2.90 -12.45 13.21
C HIS A 37 -3.37 -11.81 14.53
N ALA A 38 -4.13 -10.71 14.47
CA ALA A 38 -4.68 -10.04 15.66
C ALA A 38 -5.68 -10.91 16.43
N ALA A 39 -6.47 -11.72 15.72
CA ALA A 39 -7.40 -12.67 16.33
C ALA A 39 -6.72 -13.95 16.85
N GLY A 40 -5.41 -14.12 16.67
CA GLY A 40 -4.70 -15.36 16.99
C GLY A 40 -5.15 -16.56 16.14
N LEU A 41 -5.78 -16.30 14.99
CA LEU A 41 -6.36 -17.32 14.12
C LEU A 41 -5.35 -17.77 13.06
N GLY A 42 -4.83 -18.98 13.25
CA GLY A 42 -4.03 -19.70 12.27
C GLY A 42 -2.55 -19.33 12.28
N ASN A 43 -1.77 -20.14 11.57
CA ASN A 43 -0.32 -20.01 11.44
C ASN A 43 0.02 -18.89 10.43
N VAL A 44 -0.46 -17.67 10.67
CA VAL A 44 -0.12 -16.51 9.85
C VAL A 44 1.33 -16.14 10.13
N THR A 45 2.23 -16.59 9.26
CA THR A 45 3.65 -16.29 9.40
C THR A 45 3.91 -14.80 9.25
N GLY A 46 4.92 -14.29 9.95
CA GLY A 46 5.44 -12.93 9.71
C GLY A 46 5.79 -12.73 8.23
N ALA A 47 6.31 -13.75 7.57
CA ALA A 47 6.64 -13.74 6.15
C ALA A 47 5.43 -13.44 5.25
N ALA A 48 4.27 -14.07 5.47
CA ALA A 48 3.08 -13.83 4.65
C ALA A 48 2.55 -12.39 4.80
N ARG A 49 2.63 -11.81 5.99
CA ARG A 49 2.26 -10.39 6.23
C ARG A 49 3.23 -9.44 5.56
N ILE A 50 4.54 -9.70 5.68
CA ILE A 50 5.58 -8.92 5.02
C ILE A 50 5.40 -8.99 3.50
N GLU A 51 5.19 -10.17 2.93
CA GLU A 51 4.93 -10.36 1.49
C GLU A 51 3.73 -9.52 1.02
N ALA A 52 2.60 -9.60 1.72
CA ALA A 52 1.39 -8.86 1.34
C ALA A 52 1.60 -7.34 1.40
N ARG A 53 2.27 -6.86 2.46
CA ARG A 53 2.64 -5.45 2.62
C ARG A 53 3.60 -4.99 1.53
N THR A 54 4.66 -5.76 1.26
CA THR A 54 5.63 -5.45 0.20
C THR A 54 4.95 -5.39 -1.17
N ALA A 55 4.08 -6.36 -1.50
CA ALA A 55 3.35 -6.37 -2.77
C ALA A 55 2.45 -5.15 -2.94
N HIS A 56 1.67 -4.79 -1.91
CA HIS A 56 0.85 -3.57 -1.90
C HIS A 56 1.71 -2.31 -2.15
N LEU A 57 2.87 -2.22 -1.51
CA LEU A 57 3.74 -1.04 -1.58
C LEU A 57 4.44 -0.91 -2.93
N VAL A 58 4.94 -2.01 -3.49
CA VAL A 58 5.48 -2.07 -4.86
C VAL A 58 4.43 -1.65 -5.88
N LEU A 59 3.19 -2.13 -5.76
CA LEU A 59 2.10 -1.76 -6.66
C LEU A 59 1.69 -0.29 -6.52
N THR A 60 1.77 0.26 -5.31
CA THR A 60 1.53 1.70 -5.06
C THR A 60 2.59 2.55 -5.74
N TYR A 61 3.87 2.15 -5.63
CA TYR A 61 4.97 2.81 -6.34
C TYR A 61 4.82 2.70 -7.87
N ALA A 62 4.56 1.51 -8.40
CA ALA A 62 4.34 1.30 -9.83
C ALA A 62 3.17 2.16 -10.37
N LEU A 63 2.07 2.28 -9.61
CA LEU A 63 0.96 3.17 -9.96
C LEU A 63 1.38 4.62 -10.00
N SER A 64 2.15 5.11 -9.01
CA SER A 64 2.61 6.50 -9.03
C SER A 64 3.48 6.83 -10.25
N VAL A 65 4.34 5.88 -10.67
CA VAL A 65 5.14 6.03 -11.89
C VAL A 65 4.25 6.09 -13.14
N VAL A 66 3.31 5.15 -13.27
CA VAL A 66 2.40 5.08 -14.44
C VAL A 66 1.45 6.28 -14.50
N GLU A 67 1.02 6.80 -13.36
CA GLU A 67 0.09 7.93 -13.26
C GLU A 67 0.80 9.29 -13.28
N GLY A 68 2.14 9.32 -13.41
CA GLY A 68 2.93 10.55 -13.43
C GLY A 68 2.83 11.37 -12.13
N ARG A 69 2.46 10.73 -11.02
CA ARG A 69 2.40 11.39 -9.71
C ARG A 69 3.76 11.27 -9.05
N SER A 70 4.28 12.35 -8.48
CA SER A 70 5.46 12.27 -7.60
C SER A 70 5.18 11.26 -6.49
N SER A 71 5.91 10.15 -6.51
CA SER A 71 5.75 9.08 -5.54
C SER A 71 6.33 9.54 -4.20
N SER A 72 5.55 10.25 -3.37
CA SER A 72 5.91 10.52 -1.97
C SER A 72 5.69 9.28 -1.10
N VAL A 73 5.88 8.09 -1.64
CA VAL A 73 6.11 6.91 -0.82
C VAL A 73 7.45 7.21 -0.16
N GLY A 74 7.41 7.69 1.09
CA GLY A 74 8.58 7.80 1.95
C GLY A 74 9.38 6.52 1.78
N SER A 75 10.67 6.68 1.46
CA SER A 75 11.65 5.68 1.02
C SER A 75 11.23 4.22 1.16
N PHE A 76 11.61 3.35 0.21
CA PHE A 76 11.45 1.91 0.35
C PHE A 76 11.89 1.38 1.74
N ASP A 77 12.87 2.02 2.39
CA ASP A 77 13.25 1.74 3.79
C ASP A 77 12.13 1.89 4.83
N ASP A 78 11.23 2.86 4.69
CA ASP A 78 10.07 3.05 5.59
C ASP A 78 9.03 1.94 5.41
N LEU A 79 9.02 1.30 4.23
CA LEU A 79 8.08 0.25 3.87
C LEU A 79 8.46 -1.10 4.48
N VAL A 80 9.76 -1.35 4.65
CA VAL A 80 10.32 -2.59 5.21
C VAL A 80 10.65 -2.47 6.70
N ARG A 81 10.59 -1.27 7.29
CA ARG A 81 10.85 -1.10 8.72
C ARG A 81 9.84 -1.92 9.54
N PRO A 82 10.32 -2.86 10.38
CA PRO A 82 9.44 -3.54 11.32
C PRO A 82 8.78 -2.48 12.21
N ASN A 83 7.46 -2.58 12.35
CA ASN A 83 6.68 -1.69 13.21
C ASN A 83 7.34 -1.67 14.60
N PRO A 84 7.79 -0.52 15.12
CA PRO A 84 8.34 -0.49 16.47
C PRO A 84 7.26 -1.04 17.43
N PRO A 85 7.64 -1.84 18.43
CA PRO A 85 6.68 -2.29 19.43
C PRO A 85 5.99 -1.04 19.97
N ALA A 86 4.65 -1.08 20.02
CA ALA A 86 3.87 -0.02 20.64
C ALA A 86 4.52 0.24 22.00
N ARG A 87 5.07 1.45 22.21
CA ARG A 87 5.57 1.86 23.51
C ARG A 87 4.40 1.64 24.46
N GLU A 88 4.51 0.61 25.29
CA GLU A 88 3.64 0.44 26.45
C GLU A 88 3.59 1.79 27.14
N ALA A 89 2.36 2.22 27.40
CA ALA A 89 2.05 3.41 28.16
C ALA A 89 2.72 3.29 29.53
N ALA A 90 3.95 3.77 29.63
CA ALA A 90 4.63 3.97 30.90
C ALA A 90 4.07 5.26 31.50
N GLY A 91 2.96 5.11 32.22
CA GLY A 91 2.66 5.94 33.36
C GLY A 91 2.29 5.03 34.54
N PRO A 92 2.36 5.48 35.79
CA PRO A 92 3.17 6.56 36.36
C PRO A 92 4.17 6.00 37.41
N SER A 93 5.10 6.83 37.87
CA SER A 93 5.75 6.67 39.18
C SER A 93 5.68 7.99 39.92
#